data_AF-A0A1T4Q8E0-F1
#
_entry.id   AF-A0A1T4Q8E0-F1
#
_cell.length_a   1.000
_cell.length_b   1.000
_cell.length_c   1.000
_cell.angle_alpha   90.00
_cell.angle_beta   90.00
_cell.angle_gamma   90.00
#
_symmetry.space_group_name_H-M   'P 1'
#
loop_
_entity.id
_entity.type
_entity.pdbx_description
1 polymer ?
#
loop_
_entity_poly.entity_id
_entity_poly.type
_entity_poly.pdbx_seq_one_letter_code
_entity_poly.pdbx_strand_id
1 'polypeptide(L)'
;MEKKDKYIHKFRCSKCGCLLGGATKDGYIKSNPNIKHYTSWSGEEHIFICEKRDDKHKICGTKTIFSMKEIREKLKSRNYEK
;
A
#
# COMPACT_ATOMS: atom_id res chain seq x y z
N MET A 1 20.12 4.33 11.04
CA MET A 1 19.36 3.07 10.94
C MET A 1 17.89 3.42 10.83
N GLU A 2 17.34 3.36 9.61
CA GLU A 2 15.95 3.75 9.34
C GLU A 2 14.97 2.84 10.10
N LYS A 3 14.03 3.47 10.79
CA LYS A 3 13.02 2.82 11.64
C LYS A 3 12.27 1.78 10.80
N LYS A 4 12.22 0.53 11.26
CA LYS A 4 11.32 -0.51 10.75
C LYS A 4 9.90 0.07 10.70
N ASP A 5 9.46 0.53 9.52
CA ASP A 5 8.11 1.03 9.31
C ASP A 5 7.14 -0.13 9.59
N LYS A 6 6.59 -0.12 10.82
CA LYS A 6 5.58 -1.08 11.28
C LYS A 6 4.26 -0.68 10.61
N TYR A 7 4.07 -1.11 9.37
CA TYR A 7 2.76 -1.02 8.73
C TYR A 7 1.75 -1.76 9.62
N ILE A 8 0.76 -1.03 10.14
CA ILE A 8 -0.35 -1.62 10.90
C ILE A 8 -1.37 -2.27 9.98
N HIS A 9 -1.40 -1.84 8.72
CA HIS A 9 -2.20 -2.43 7.68
C HIS A 9 -1.39 -2.51 6.39
N LYS A 10 -1.15 -3.74 5.90
CA LYS A 10 -0.32 -4.00 4.71
C LYS A 10 -1.20 -4.10 3.47
N PHE A 11 -0.86 -3.38 2.43
CA PHE A 11 -1.48 -3.47 1.11
C PHE A 11 -0.75 -4.51 0.27
N ARG A 12 -1.47 -5.50 -0.23
CA ARG A 12 -0.93 -6.54 -1.11
C ARG A 12 -1.62 -6.51 -2.46
N CYS A 13 -0.87 -6.84 -3.51
CA CYS A 13 -1.44 -7.02 -4.83
C CYS A 13 -2.41 -8.20 -4.82
N SER A 14 -3.63 -7.99 -5.31
CA SER A 14 -4.65 -9.04 -5.43
C SER A 14 -4.24 -10.19 -6.34
N LYS A 15 -3.39 -9.93 -7.34
CA LYS A 15 -3.00 -10.93 -8.35
C LYS A 15 -1.80 -11.79 -7.93
N CYS A 16 -0.75 -11.17 -7.40
CA CYS A 16 0.52 -11.85 -7.10
C CYS A 16 0.90 -11.87 -5.61
N GLY A 17 0.10 -11.25 -4.74
CA GLY A 17 0.35 -11.19 -3.30
C GLY A 17 1.54 -10.31 -2.89
N CYS A 18 2.23 -9.65 -3.83
CA CYS A 18 3.36 -8.77 -3.55
C CYS A 18 2.97 -7.63 -2.61
N LEU A 19 3.87 -7.27 -1.69
CA LEU A 19 3.68 -6.15 -0.79
C LEU A 19 3.80 -4.83 -1.57
N LEU A 20 2.69 -4.11 -1.67
CA LEU A 20 2.59 -2.81 -2.34
C LEU A 20 3.06 -1.68 -1.43
N GLY A 21 2.72 -1.80 -0.16
CA GLY A 21 2.95 -0.77 0.85
C GLY A 21 2.09 -1.04 2.07
N GLY A 22 1.81 0.01 2.84
CA GLY A 22 0.92 -0.09 3.98
C GLY A 22 0.63 1.26 4.63
N ALA A 23 -0.37 1.24 5.51
CA ALA A 23 -0.64 2.34 6.42
C ALA A 23 0.23 2.19 7.68
N THR A 24 0.88 3.29 8.08
CA THR A 24 1.69 3.38 9.31
C THR A 24 0.80 3.64 10.53
N LYS A 25 1.38 3.51 11.73
CA LYS A 25 0.71 3.86 12.99
C LYS A 25 0.22 5.30 13.03
N ASP A 26 0.98 6.20 12.42
CA ASP A 26 0.68 7.63 12.33
C ASP A 26 -0.38 7.96 11.27
N GLY A 27 -0.97 6.96 10.61
CA GLY A 27 -2.03 7.15 9.62
C GLY A 27 -1.54 7.58 8.23
N TYR A 28 -0.23 7.54 7.98
CA TYR A 28 0.34 7.80 6.65
C TYR A 28 0.37 6.54 5.79
N ILE A 29 0.26 6.73 4.49
CA ILE A 29 0.41 5.66 3.50
C ILE A 29 1.81 5.70 2.93
N LYS A 30 2.51 4.57 3.02
CA LYS A 30 3.84 4.40 2.44
C LYS A 30 3.85 3.25 1.46
N SER A 31 4.54 3.44 0.35
CA SER A 31 4.83 2.39 -0.63
C SER A 31 6.09 1.62 -0.27
N ASN A 32 6.16 0.39 -0.78
CA ASN A 32 7.38 -0.40 -0.79
C ASN A 32 8.33 0.17 -1.87
N PRO A 33 9.68 0.24 -1.68
CA PRO A 33 10.58 1.00 -2.57
C PRO A 33 10.53 0.63 -4.05
N ASN A 34 10.13 -0.61 -4.37
CA ASN A 34 10.06 -1.10 -5.75
C ASN A 34 8.64 -1.04 -6.35
N ILE A 35 7.72 -0.31 -5.72
CA ILE A 35 6.33 -0.19 -6.13
C ILE A 35 6.04 1.24 -6.52
N LYS A 36 5.54 1.42 -7.75
CA LYS A 36 5.07 2.73 -8.20
C LYS A 36 3.81 3.10 -7.42
N HIS A 37 3.86 4.25 -6.76
CA HIS A 37 2.78 4.78 -5.96
C HIS A 37 2.51 6.22 -6.36
N TYR A 38 1.25 6.51 -6.66
CA TYR A 38 0.73 7.83 -6.97
C TYR A 38 -0.36 8.18 -5.97
N THR A 39 -0.46 9.46 -5.64
CA THR A 39 -1.55 9.98 -4.81
C THR A 39 -2.39 10.91 -5.68
N SER A 40 -3.71 10.85 -5.54
CA SER A 40 -4.60 11.79 -6.23
C SER A 40 -4.33 13.23 -5.79
N TRP A 41 -4.77 14.20 -6.60
CA TRP A 41 -4.62 15.62 -6.29
C TRP A 41 -5.26 16.00 -4.95
N SER A 42 -6.38 15.37 -4.59
CA SER A 42 -7.06 15.57 -3.31
C SER A 42 -6.32 14.94 -2.12
N GLY A 43 -5.33 14.07 -2.35
CA GLY A 43 -4.67 13.32 -1.28
C GLY A 43 -5.51 12.15 -0.74
N GLU A 44 -6.69 11.89 -1.30
CA GLU A 44 -7.64 10.92 -0.76
C GLU A 44 -7.49 9.52 -1.36
N GLU A 45 -6.90 9.39 -2.53
CA GLU A 45 -6.73 8.10 -3.20
C GLU A 45 -5.26 7.79 -3.41
N HIS A 46 -4.87 6.57 -3.05
CA HIS A 46 -3.53 6.06 -3.23
C HIS A 46 -3.55 4.93 -4.25
N ILE A 47 -2.88 5.17 -5.37
CA ILE A 47 -2.81 4.27 -6.52
C ILE A 47 -1.46 3.56 -6.49
N PHE A 48 -1.48 2.24 -6.35
CA PHE A 48 -0.30 1.39 -6.38
C PHE A 48 -0.29 0.57 -7.66
N ILE A 49 0.81 0.59 -8.39
CA ILE A 49 1.00 -0.24 -9.57
C ILE A 49 2.01 -1.34 -9.26
N CYS A 50 1.51 -2.57 -9.26
CA CYS A 50 2.34 -3.76 -9.12
C CYS A 50 2.89 -4.16 -10.48
N GLU A 51 4.17 -3.87 -10.72
CA GLU A 51 4.88 -4.33 -11.91
C GLU A 51 5.88 -5.41 -11.54
N LYS A 52 5.44 -6.67 -11.57
CA LYS A 52 6.37 -7.81 -11.44
C LYS A 52 6.76 -8.26 -12.84
N ARG A 53 8.06 -8.29 -13.12
CA ARG A 53 8.64 -8.79 -14.37
C ARG A 53 9.56 -9.97 -14.03
N ASP A 54 9.65 -10.91 -14.95
CA ASP A 54 10.58 -12.04 -14.90
C ASP A 54 11.25 -12.12 -16.26
N ASP A 55 12.58 -11.97 -16.28
CA ASP A 55 13.58 -11.85 -17.37
C ASP A 55 13.15 -11.28 -18.75
N LYS A 56 11.98 -11.62 -19.31
CA LYS A 56 11.38 -11.01 -20.52
C LYS A 56 9.85 -10.85 -20.52
N HIS A 57 9.12 -11.29 -19.48
CA HIS A 57 7.66 -11.24 -19.42
C HIS A 57 7.12 -10.47 -18.21
N LYS A 58 6.06 -9.67 -18.42
CA LYS A 58 5.35 -8.98 -17.34
C LYS A 58 4.38 -9.96 -16.66
N ILE A 59 4.78 -10.49 -15.49
CA ILE A 59 3.95 -11.40 -14.67
C ILE A 59 2.79 -10.64 -14.01
N CYS A 60 3.03 -9.41 -13.56
CA CYS A 60 2.02 -8.62 -12.87
C CYS A 60 2.05 -7.17 -13.37
N GLY A 61 0.86 -6.60 -13.58
CA GLY A 61 0.64 -5.22 -14.00
C GLY A 61 -0.59 -4.59 -13.34
N THR A 62 -0.96 -5.11 -12.17
CA THR A 62 -2.21 -4.74 -11.51
C THR A 62 -2.11 -3.34 -10.91
N LYS A 63 -3.06 -2.49 -11.28
CA LYS A 63 -3.33 -1.21 -10.63
C LYS A 63 -4.30 -1.45 -9.47
N THR A 64 -3.90 -1.09 -8.26
CA THR A 64 -4.74 -1.16 -7.06
C THR A 64 -4.94 0.24 -6.53
N ILE A 65 -6.18 0.62 -6.24
CA ILE A 65 -6.53 1.94 -5.73
C ILE A 65 -7.07 1.74 -4.32
N PHE A 66 -6.57 2.51 -3.37
CA PHE A 66 -7.07 2.53 -2.00
C PHE A 66 -7.54 3.93 -1.65
N SER A 67 -8.77 4.03 -1.14
CA SER A 67 -9.27 5.26 -0.55
C SER A 67 -8.76 5.42 0.88
N MET A 68 -8.27 6.61 1.21
CA MET A 68 -7.92 7.00 2.57
C MET A 68 -9.09 6.87 3.54
N LYS A 69 -10.32 7.07 3.05
CA LYS A 69 -11.54 6.91 3.87
C LYS A 69 -11.68 5.48 4.35
N GLU A 70 -11.63 4.51 3.44
CA GLU A 70 -11.70 3.08 3.77
C GLU A 70 -10.56 2.64 4.69
N ILE A 71 -9.35 3.14 4.44
CA ILE A 71 -8.19 2.82 5.27
C ILE A 71 -8.41 3.33 6.69
N ARG A 72 -8.82 4.60 6.86
CA ARG A 72 -9.10 5.19 8.17
C ARG A 72 -10.21 4.44 8.92
N GLU A 73 -11.28 4.04 8.25
CA GLU A 73 -12.35 3.24 8.86
C GLU A 73 -11.86 1.86 9.33
N LYS A 74 -11.04 1.18 8.51
CA LYS A 74 -10.39 -0.09 8.88
C LYS A 74 -9.41 0.08 10.05
N LEU A 75 -8.72 1.21 10.13
CA LEU A 75 -7.81 1.52 11.23
C LEU A 75 -8.55 1.85 12.53
N LYS A 76 -9.67 2.58 12.47
CA LYS A 76 -10.54 2.85 13.64
C LYS A 76 -11.17 1.59 14.21
N SER A 77 -11.58 0.67 13.33
CA SER A 77 -12.24 -0.59 13.73
C SER A 77 -11.27 -1.59 14.36
N ARG A 78 -9.96 -1.40 14.15
CA ARG A 78 -8.92 -2.20 14.78
C ARG A 78 -8.35 -1.38 15.93
N ASN A 79 -8.79 -1.66 17.15
CA ASN A 79 -8.19 -1.10 18.35
C ASN A 79 -6.71 -1.56 18.42
N TYR A 80 -5.79 -0.73 17.91
CA TYR A 80 -4.35 -0.97 17.96
C TYR A 80 -3.73 -0.51 19.30
N GLU A 81 -4.56 -0.04 20.23
CA GLU A 81 -4.26 0.20 21.64
C GLU A 81 -4.44 -1.10 22.44
N LYS A 82 -3.40 -1.94 22.47
CA LYS A 82 -3.09 -2.84 23.58
C LYS A 82 -1.58 -3.09 23.62
#